data_AF-A0A8S0FDI7-F1
#
_entry.id   AF-A0A8S0FDI7-F1
#
_cell.length_a   1.000
_cell.length_b   1.000
_cell.length_c   1.000
_cell.angle_alpha   90.00
_cell.angle_beta   90.00
_cell.angle_gamma   90.00
#
_symmetry.space_group_name_H-M   'P 1'
#
loop_
_entity.id
_entity.type
_entity.pdbx_description
1 polymer ?
#
loop_
_entity_poly.entity_id
_entity_poly.type
_entity_poly.pdbx_seq_one_letter_code
_entity_poly.pdbx_strand_id
1 'polypeptide(L)'
;MRLGTFHKKKRFYINKIKINFLSFLFRKKINNQITEPAQVNSCLIIHDNNKLGDLIVLSSIYRELYSKGVKITILTNSKGGAFLSNNKNIFEFCIKESTGFLKMLTLCKHLRDLQFDIVLDPFETMPSFKHSLILSSLKDSYILGFDQCI
;
A
#
# COMPACT_ATOMS: atom_id res chain seq x y z
N MET A 1 6.84 -18.99 -28.49
CA MET A 1 6.36 -18.35 -27.23
C MET A 1 6.94 -16.93 -27.03
N ARG A 2 6.72 -15.97 -27.96
CA ARG A 2 7.37 -14.62 -27.92
C ARG A 2 6.43 -13.41 -27.72
N LEU A 3 5.11 -13.59 -27.79
CA LEU A 3 4.15 -12.48 -27.69
C LEU A 3 3.91 -12.02 -26.24
N GLY A 4 3.83 -12.95 -25.29
CA GLY A 4 3.55 -12.62 -23.88
C GLY A 4 4.66 -11.80 -23.20
N THR A 5 5.92 -12.01 -23.56
CA THR A 5 7.05 -11.23 -23.03
C THR A 5 7.07 -9.80 -23.60
N PHE A 6 6.64 -9.60 -24.84
CA PHE A 6 6.52 -8.28 -25.45
C PHE A 6 5.40 -7.44 -24.81
N HIS A 7 4.23 -8.03 -24.56
CA HIS A 7 3.13 -7.32 -23.87
C HIS A 7 3.51 -6.92 -22.44
N LYS A 8 4.21 -7.80 -21.70
CA LYS A 8 4.73 -7.47 -20.36
C LYS A 8 5.74 -6.33 -20.40
N LYS A 9 6.69 -6.35 -21.34
CA LYS A 9 7.67 -5.26 -21.53
C LYS A 9 6.98 -3.94 -21.91
N LYS A 10 6.06 -3.93 -22.88
CA LYS A 10 5.32 -2.73 -23.29
C LYS A 10 4.55 -2.12 -22.11
N ARG A 11 3.84 -2.94 -21.33
CA ARG A 11 3.11 -2.48 -20.13
C ARG A 11 4.05 -1.87 -19.09
N PHE A 12 5.20 -2.50 -18.86
CA PHE A 12 6.22 -1.99 -17.94
C PHE A 12 6.71 -0.59 -18.37
N TYR A 13 7.09 -0.40 -19.63
CA TYR A 13 7.56 0.91 -20.10
C TYR A 13 6.49 2.01 -20.01
N ILE A 14 5.24 1.69 -20.38
CA ILE A 14 4.13 2.65 -20.24
C ILE A 14 3.93 3.03 -18.77
N ASN A 15 3.95 2.06 -17.86
CA ASN A 15 3.84 2.34 -16.43
C ASN A 15 5.03 3.15 -15.93
N LYS A 16 6.25 2.87 -16.38
CA LYS A 16 7.45 3.63 -16.03
C LYS A 16 7.34 5.10 -16.42
N ILE A 17 6.87 5.40 -17.63
CA ILE A 17 6.63 6.79 -18.08
C ILE A 17 5.58 7.47 -17.21
N LYS A 18 4.47 6.80 -16.93
CA LYS A 18 3.40 7.35 -16.08
C LYS A 18 3.86 7.60 -14.65
N ILE A 19 4.65 6.69 -14.08
CA ILE A 19 5.21 6.82 -12.73
C ILE A 19 6.21 7.97 -12.69
N ASN A 20 7.04 8.14 -13.72
CA ASN A 20 7.98 9.25 -13.80
C ASN A 20 7.28 10.62 -13.90
N PHE A 21 6.15 10.68 -14.59
CA PHE A 21 5.31 11.88 -14.60
C PHE A 21 4.68 12.14 -13.21
N LEU A 22 4.30 11.06 -12.52
CA LEU A 22 3.77 11.14 -11.16
C LEU A 22 4.83 11.63 -10.17
N SER A 23 6.07 11.10 -10.22
CA SER A 23 7.16 11.56 -9.35
C SER A 23 7.54 13.01 -9.60
N PHE A 24 7.39 13.48 -10.84
CA PHE A 24 7.56 14.89 -11.18
C PHE A 24 6.49 15.79 -10.55
N LEU A 25 5.21 15.39 -10.62
CA LEU A 25 4.09 16.14 -10.03
C LEU A 25 4.08 16.10 -8.49
N PHE A 26 4.42 14.96 -7.92
CA PHE A 26 4.45 14.70 -6.49
C PHE A 26 5.89 14.68 -6.02
N ARG A 27 6.55 15.85 -6.04
CA ARG A 27 7.91 15.99 -5.50
C ARG A 27 7.95 15.47 -4.06
N LYS A 28 8.91 14.58 -3.83
CA LYS A 28 9.16 13.91 -2.54
C LYS A 28 9.40 14.97 -1.47
N LYS A 29 8.47 15.11 -0.52
CA LYS A 29 8.75 15.81 0.73
C LYS A 29 9.63 14.86 1.54
N ILE A 30 10.68 15.39 2.15
CA ILE A 30 11.62 14.60 2.96
C ILE A 30 10.82 13.95 4.08
N ASN A 31 10.86 12.61 4.15
CA ASN A 31 10.22 11.82 5.20
C ASN A 31 10.71 12.30 6.56
N ASN A 32 9.79 12.48 7.51
CA ASN A 32 10.16 12.45 8.91
C ASN A 32 10.73 11.05 9.19
N GLN A 33 12.03 10.98 9.46
CA GLN A 33 12.63 9.71 9.89
C GLN A 33 12.02 9.37 11.24
N ILE A 34 11.44 8.18 11.34
CA ILE A 34 11.05 7.63 12.63
C ILE A 34 12.34 7.23 13.33
N THR A 35 12.71 7.99 14.35
CA THR A 35 13.93 7.75 15.13
C THR A 35 13.69 6.77 16.26
N GLU A 36 12.45 6.68 16.77
CA GLU A 36 12.10 5.81 17.89
C GLU A 36 10.83 4.98 17.61
N PRO A 37 10.82 3.67 17.92
CA PRO A 37 9.64 2.82 17.75
C PRO A 37 8.41 3.29 18.56
N ALA A 38 8.61 3.99 19.67
CA ALA A 38 7.54 4.48 20.55
C ALA A 38 6.67 5.57 19.90
N GLN A 39 7.13 6.17 18.79
CA GLN A 39 6.40 7.21 18.07
C GLN A 39 5.31 6.65 17.15
N VAL A 40 5.29 5.34 16.92
CA VAL A 40 4.38 4.69 15.96
C VAL A 40 3.06 4.38 16.64
N ASN A 41 2.01 5.12 16.28
CA ASN A 41 0.64 4.92 16.75
C ASN A 41 -0.28 4.39 15.66
N SER A 42 0.01 4.65 14.39
CA SER A 42 -0.76 4.20 13.24
C SER A 42 0.09 3.52 12.18
N CYS A 43 -0.39 2.39 11.66
CA CYS A 43 0.28 1.61 10.64
C CYS A 43 -0.69 1.22 9.54
N LEU A 44 -0.34 1.54 8.29
CA LEU A 44 -1.01 1.01 7.10
C LEU A 44 -0.24 -0.20 6.58
N ILE A 45 -0.94 -1.29 6.26
CA ILE A 45 -0.35 -2.46 5.62
C ILE A 45 -0.98 -2.65 4.25
N ILE A 46 -0.15 -2.66 3.20
CA ILE A 46 -0.61 -2.79 1.82
C ILE A 46 -0.56 -4.27 1.41
N HIS A 47 -1.72 -4.80 1.04
CA HIS A 47 -1.88 -6.16 0.52
C HIS A 47 -2.85 -6.19 -0.67
N ASP A 48 -2.32 -6.00 -1.87
CA ASP A 48 -3.13 -5.97 -3.11
C ASP A 48 -2.97 -7.22 -4.00
N ASN A 49 -2.33 -8.28 -3.51
CA ASN A 49 -1.87 -9.38 -4.38
C ASN A 49 -2.87 -10.55 -4.55
N ASN A 50 -4.11 -10.44 -4.08
CA ASN A 50 -5.17 -11.48 -4.12
C ASN A 50 -4.78 -12.84 -3.48
N LYS A 51 -3.63 -12.96 -2.80
CA LYS A 51 -3.16 -14.22 -2.21
C LYS A 51 -3.51 -14.28 -0.72
N LEU A 52 -4.41 -15.17 -0.33
CA LEU A 52 -4.80 -15.30 1.08
C LEU A 52 -3.67 -15.83 1.97
N GLY A 53 -2.78 -16.67 1.44
CA GLY A 53 -1.63 -17.19 2.20
C GLY A 53 -0.74 -16.09 2.75
N ASP A 54 -0.56 -15.02 1.98
CA ASP A 54 0.27 -13.88 2.38
C ASP A 54 -0.37 -13.09 3.53
N LEU A 55 -1.71 -12.95 3.55
CA LEU A 55 -2.44 -12.39 4.69
C LEU A 55 -2.26 -13.22 5.98
N ILE A 56 -2.20 -14.54 5.85
CA ILE A 56 -1.98 -15.43 7.00
C ILE A 56 -0.58 -15.21 7.56
N VAL A 57 0.45 -15.09 6.71
CA VAL A 57 1.82 -14.81 7.15
C VAL A 57 1.89 -13.46 7.87
N LEU A 58 1.27 -12.43 7.30
CA LEU A 58 1.22 -11.09 7.89
C LEU A 58 0.43 -11.01 9.20
N SER A 59 -0.41 -12.00 9.52
CA SER A 59 -1.19 -12.01 10.78
C SER A 59 -0.33 -11.96 12.04
N SER A 60 0.90 -12.49 11.96
CA SER A 60 1.89 -12.39 13.03
C SER A 60 2.27 -10.94 13.34
N ILE A 61 2.47 -10.14 12.30
CA ILE A 61 2.76 -8.70 12.40
C ILE A 61 1.54 -7.96 12.97
N TYR A 62 0.33 -8.32 12.55
CA TYR A 62 -0.89 -7.68 13.06
C TYR A 62 -1.00 -7.85 14.58
N ARG A 63 -0.71 -9.06 15.08
CA ARG A 63 -0.74 -9.36 16.51
C ARG A 63 0.30 -8.54 17.27
N GLU A 64 1.52 -8.45 16.76
CA GLU A 64 2.61 -7.72 17.41
C GLU A 64 2.33 -6.21 17.48
N LEU A 65 1.92 -5.60 16.37
CA LEU A 65 1.56 -4.19 16.31
C LEU A 65 0.38 -3.85 17.23
N TYR A 66 -0.65 -4.70 17.21
CA TYR A 66 -1.81 -4.52 18.07
C TYR A 66 -1.44 -4.63 19.56
N SER A 67 -0.56 -5.56 19.93
CA SER A 67 -0.09 -5.70 21.32
C SER A 67 0.65 -4.47 21.84
N LYS A 68 1.23 -3.67 20.94
CA LYS A 68 1.89 -2.39 21.24
C LYS A 68 0.95 -1.19 21.17
N GLY A 69 -0.35 -1.41 20.95
CA GLY A 69 -1.37 -0.36 20.87
C GLY A 69 -1.41 0.38 19.52
N VAL A 70 -0.73 -0.13 18.49
CA VAL A 70 -0.72 0.48 17.16
C VAL A 70 -2.05 0.23 16.46
N LYS A 71 -2.67 1.28 15.92
CA LYS A 71 -3.87 1.18 15.08
C LYS A 71 -3.48 0.66 13.70
N ILE A 72 -4.01 -0.51 13.35
CA ILE A 72 -3.67 -1.19 12.09
C ILE A 72 -4.78 -0.99 11.08
N THR A 73 -4.45 -0.37 9.95
CA THR A 73 -5.32 -0.29 8.78
C THR A 73 -4.76 -1.18 7.68
N ILE A 74 -5.62 -1.95 7.02
CA ILE A 74 -5.21 -2.83 5.92
C ILE A 74 -5.83 -2.38 4.61
N LEU A 75 -4.98 -2.09 3.63
CA LEU A 75 -5.39 -1.90 2.25
C LEU A 75 -5.42 -3.26 1.54
N THR A 76 -6.61 -3.75 1.20
CA THR A 76 -6.80 -5.06 0.57
C THR A 76 -7.89 -5.07 -0.50
N ASN A 77 -7.97 -6.13 -1.29
CA ASN A 77 -9.15 -6.44 -2.10
C ASN A 77 -10.31 -6.97 -1.22
N SER A 78 -11.50 -7.07 -1.82
CA SER A 78 -12.72 -7.54 -1.15
C SER A 78 -12.60 -8.95 -0.55
N LYS A 79 -11.88 -9.88 -1.21
CA LYS A 79 -11.69 -11.24 -0.70
C LYS A 79 -10.83 -11.25 0.57
N GLY A 80 -9.74 -10.49 0.58
CA GLY A 80 -8.88 -10.35 1.75
C GLY A 80 -9.59 -9.64 2.90
N GLY A 81 -10.41 -8.62 2.60
CA GLY A 81 -11.23 -7.95 3.61
C GLY A 81 -12.26 -8.90 4.23
N ALA A 82 -12.95 -9.70 3.42
CA ALA A 82 -13.88 -10.71 3.91
C ALA A 82 -13.16 -11.77 4.78
N PHE A 83 -11.98 -12.24 4.35
CA PHE A 83 -11.18 -13.21 5.10
C PHE A 83 -10.76 -12.69 6.48
N LEU A 84 -10.40 -11.40 6.58
CA LEU A 84 -9.93 -10.79 7.82
C LEU A 84 -11.03 -10.10 8.65
N SER A 85 -12.28 -10.09 8.18
CA SER A 85 -13.39 -9.35 8.79
C SER A 85 -13.59 -9.57 10.29
N ASN A 86 -13.29 -10.77 10.80
CA ASN A 86 -13.43 -11.12 12.22
C ASN A 86 -12.15 -10.92 13.05
N ASN A 87 -11.09 -10.34 12.46
CA ASN A 87 -9.83 -10.15 13.16
C ASN A 87 -9.84 -8.87 14.01
N LYS A 88 -9.94 -9.05 15.33
CA LYS A 88 -9.96 -7.97 16.33
C LYS A 88 -8.70 -7.08 16.37
N ASN A 89 -7.60 -7.53 15.77
CA ASN A 89 -6.35 -6.79 15.78
C ASN A 89 -6.33 -5.66 14.73
N ILE A 90 -7.33 -5.62 13.84
CA ILE A 90 -7.40 -4.66 12.73
C ILE A 90 -8.42 -3.60 13.07
N PHE A 91 -8.02 -2.33 12.93
CA PHE A 91 -8.87 -1.17 13.20
C PHE A 91 -9.79 -0.88 12.00
N GLU A 92 -9.24 -0.88 10.78
CA GLU A 92 -10.00 -0.53 9.58
C GLU A 92 -9.51 -1.29 8.34
N PHE A 93 -10.43 -1.57 7.42
CA PHE A 93 -10.14 -2.11 6.10
C PHE A 93 -10.40 -1.06 5.01
N CYS A 94 -9.40 -0.75 4.22
CA CYS A 94 -9.54 0.03 3.01
C CYS A 94 -9.61 -0.91 1.80
N ILE A 95 -10.78 -0.99 1.15
CA ILE A 95 -10.97 -1.93 0.04
C ILE A 95 -10.59 -1.29 -1.30
N LYS A 96 -9.58 -1.86 -1.96
CA LYS A 96 -9.21 -1.48 -3.32
C LYS A 96 -10.11 -2.18 -4.33
N GLU A 97 -11.04 -1.43 -4.89
CA GLU A 97 -11.88 -1.93 -5.97
C GLU A 97 -11.16 -1.93 -7.33
N SER A 98 -11.44 -2.96 -8.13
CA SER A 98 -10.82 -3.18 -9.44
C SER A 98 -11.20 -2.11 -10.47
N THR A 99 -12.38 -1.51 -10.34
CA THR A 99 -13.07 -0.75 -11.40
C THR A 99 -13.32 0.71 -11.00
N GLY A 100 -12.58 1.64 -11.60
CA GLY A 100 -12.85 3.07 -11.55
C GLY A 100 -11.69 3.93 -11.07
N PHE A 101 -11.32 4.95 -11.86
CA PHE A 101 -10.30 5.94 -11.48
C PHE A 101 -10.79 6.88 -10.37
N LEU A 102 -12.07 7.27 -10.39
CA LEU A 102 -12.68 8.12 -9.35
C LEU A 102 -12.66 7.43 -7.97
N LYS A 103 -13.08 6.16 -7.89
CA LYS A 103 -13.02 5.37 -6.65
C LYS A 103 -11.60 5.26 -6.11
N MET A 104 -10.62 5.16 -7.00
CA MET A 104 -9.22 5.16 -6.65
C MET A 104 -8.78 6.51 -6.06
N LEU A 105 -9.19 7.63 -6.64
CA LEU A 105 -8.92 8.96 -6.07
C LEU A 105 -9.59 9.15 -4.70
N THR A 106 -10.83 8.68 -4.54
CA THR A 106 -11.53 8.69 -3.25
C THR A 106 -10.77 7.86 -2.21
N LEU A 107 -10.29 6.68 -2.58
CA LEU A 107 -9.46 5.84 -1.72
C LEU A 107 -8.15 6.53 -1.33
N CYS A 108 -7.45 7.15 -2.28
CA CYS A 108 -6.24 7.92 -1.99
C CYS A 108 -6.49 9.11 -1.06
N LYS A 109 -7.65 9.77 -1.20
CA LYS A 109 -8.05 10.84 -0.29
C LYS A 109 -8.30 10.29 1.11
N HIS A 110 -9.09 9.22 1.22
CA HIS A 110 -9.38 8.55 2.50
C HIS A 110 -8.10 8.10 3.22
N LEU A 111 -7.18 7.45 2.50
CA LEU A 111 -5.89 7.03 3.05
C LEU A 111 -5.03 8.21 3.54
N ARG A 112 -5.12 9.36 2.86
CA ARG A 112 -4.40 10.58 3.28
C ARG A 112 -5.01 11.18 4.54
N ASP A 113 -6.33 11.19 4.62
CA ASP A 113 -7.07 11.75 5.76
C ASP A 113 -6.85 10.93 7.04
N LEU A 114 -6.57 9.63 6.91
CA LEU A 114 -6.26 8.74 8.04
C LEU A 114 -4.88 8.96 8.69
N GLN A 115 -3.93 9.61 8.00
CA GLN A 115 -2.58 9.93 8.46
C GLN A 115 -1.84 8.77 9.17
N PHE A 116 -0.96 8.09 8.43
CA PHE A 116 -0.18 6.97 8.96
C PHE A 116 1.23 7.39 9.38
N ASP A 117 1.72 6.86 10.49
CA ASP A 117 3.13 7.01 10.87
C ASP A 117 3.99 6.08 10.00
N ILE A 118 3.59 4.82 9.88
CA ILE A 118 4.26 3.80 9.07
C ILE A 118 3.33 3.24 7.99
N VAL A 119 3.91 3.01 6.81
CA VAL A 119 3.29 2.22 5.74
C VAL A 119 4.17 1.02 5.45
N LEU A 120 3.63 -0.19 5.65
CA LEU A 120 4.28 -1.43 5.26
C LEU A 120 3.78 -1.87 3.87
N ASP A 121 4.71 -1.95 2.92
CA ASP A 121 4.48 -2.50 1.58
C ASP A 121 5.39 -3.72 1.35
N PRO A 122 5.03 -4.87 1.95
CA PRO A 122 5.92 -6.04 2.03
C PRO A 122 5.99 -6.85 0.73
N PHE A 123 5.25 -6.48 -0.31
CA PHE A 123 5.22 -7.23 -1.56
C PHE A 123 5.88 -6.46 -2.69
N GLU A 124 6.86 -7.08 -3.33
CA GLU A 124 7.34 -6.60 -4.63
C GLU A 124 6.23 -6.78 -5.67
N THR A 125 5.70 -5.66 -6.15
CA THR A 125 4.72 -5.68 -7.23
C THR A 125 5.35 -5.15 -8.50
N MET A 126 4.96 -5.69 -9.66
CA MET A 126 5.35 -5.03 -10.90
C MET A 126 4.86 -3.58 -10.87
N PRO A 127 5.70 -2.60 -11.25
CA PRO A 127 5.36 -1.19 -11.17
C PRO A 127 4.01 -0.91 -11.82
N SER A 128 3.07 -0.45 -11.01
CA SER A 128 1.69 -0.20 -11.40
C SER A 128 1.35 1.24 -11.08
N PHE A 129 0.85 1.98 -12.06
CA PHE A 129 0.45 3.38 -11.86
C PHE A 129 -0.54 3.53 -10.69
N LYS A 130 -1.47 2.58 -10.52
CA LYS A 130 -2.42 2.61 -9.40
C LYS A 130 -1.72 2.44 -8.04
N HIS A 131 -0.70 1.58 -7.96
CA HIS A 131 0.07 1.36 -6.75
C HIS A 131 0.90 2.60 -6.41
N SER A 132 1.61 3.14 -7.40
CA SER A 132 2.39 4.37 -7.23
C SER A 132 1.54 5.57 -6.85
N LEU A 133 0.32 5.69 -7.38
CA LEU A 133 -0.60 6.76 -7.01
C LEU A 133 -1.08 6.64 -5.55
N ILE A 134 -1.26 5.42 -5.03
CA ILE A 134 -1.52 5.18 -3.59
C ILE A 134 -0.30 5.61 -2.76
N LEU A 135 0.89 5.12 -3.08
CA LEU A 135 2.11 5.47 -2.35
C LEU A 135 2.38 6.98 -2.36
N SER A 136 2.14 7.66 -3.49
CA SER A 136 2.28 9.12 -3.60
C SER A 136 1.30 9.90 -2.71
N SER A 137 0.14 9.29 -2.39
CA SER A 137 -0.84 9.89 -1.48
C SER A 137 -0.45 9.77 0.00
N LEU A 138 0.51 8.90 0.30
CA LEU A 138 1.01 8.55 1.63
C LEU A 138 2.41 9.14 1.90
N LYS A 139 2.79 10.19 1.17
CA LYS A 139 4.13 10.80 1.18
C LYS A 139 4.59 11.36 2.53
N ASP A 140 3.67 11.60 3.45
CA ASP A 140 3.98 12.13 4.79
C ASP A 140 4.26 10.99 5.80
N SER A 141 4.07 9.73 5.40
CA SER A 141 4.31 8.54 6.20
C SER A 141 5.69 7.93 5.94
N TYR A 142 6.24 7.23 6.93
CA TYR A 142 7.46 6.44 6.74
C TYR A 142 7.15 5.11 6.05
N ILE A 143 7.52 5.00 4.77
CA ILE A 143 7.23 3.83 3.94
C ILE A 143 8.36 2.79 4.07
N LEU A 144 8.01 1.62 4.57
CA LEU A 144 8.84 0.42 4.65
C LEU A 144 8.35 -0.59 3.61
N GLY A 145 9.09 -0.75 2.54
CA GLY A 145 8.74 -1.69 1.48
C GLY A 145 9.87 -1.90 0.48
N PHE A 146 9.70 -2.91 -0.36
CA PHE A 146 10.70 -3.26 -1.38
C PHE A 146 10.65 -2.31 -2.59
N ASP A 147 9.48 -1.73 -2.88
CA ASP A 147 9.28 -0.79 -3.97
C ASP A 147 9.55 0.67 -3.52
N GLN A 148 10.83 1.04 -3.32
CA GLN A 148 11.22 2.45 -3.06
C GLN A 148 11.13 3.37 -4.29
N CYS A 149 10.48 2.94 -5.37
CA CYS A 149 10.44 3.65 -6.65
C CYS A 149 9.35 4.73 -6.71
N ILE A 150 9.46 5.79 -5.88
CA ILE A 150 8.97 7.15 -6.18
C ILE A 150 9.96 8.16 -5.59
#